data_AF-A0A9D8P4H4-F1
#
_entry.id   AF-A0A9D8P4H4-F1
#
_cell.length_a   1.000
_cell.length_b   1.000
_cell.length_c   1.000
_cell.angle_alpha   90.00
_cell.angle_beta   90.00
_cell.angle_gamma   90.00
#
_symmetry.space_group_name_H-M   'P 1'
#
loop_
_entity.id
_entity.type
_entity.pdbx_description
1 polymer ?
#
loop_
_entity_poly.entity_id
_entity_poly.type
_entity_poly.pdbx_seq_one_letter_code
_entity_poly.pdbx_strand_id
1 'polypeptide(L)'
;MRTWWPAFASSSAIDAVRCWPPETTGKICKADMMRILATWWILRRNEYGVHIVSCKTKLYFGGNFMQRVNLASLSFDPLNLDQAVQRIIELAVIGAGDCRLVVTPNVDHVLRCRRSSSLAAIYRGAVLSLADGMPIVWLSRLQGKPLPERVTGADLLPALAVAAARANLSIFLFGGPPGAAEAAADQLRSRAAALKVGYYAPPYGFESDLDENGRAIAEINALKPDILFVGLGSPKQEVWIAKYAKDLHVDVALGVGAAIEFAAGRLKRAPKWMQNWGLEWIYRILKDPRRLFWRYASNVAFLVVIIDELRQFARQKFRSKSPNKT
;
A
#
# COMPACT_ATOMS: atom_id res chain seq x y z
N MET A 1 2.66 51.42 0.48
CA MET A 1 4.12 51.40 0.22
C MET A 1 4.56 49.96 -0.05
N ARG A 2 5.04 49.72 -1.28
CA ARG A 2 5.88 48.62 -1.81
C ARG A 2 5.50 47.16 -1.57
N THR A 3 4.86 46.62 -2.60
CA THR A 3 4.76 45.22 -3.04
C THR A 3 6.12 44.58 -3.34
N TRP A 4 6.32 43.33 -2.91
CA TRP A 4 7.30 42.41 -3.50
C TRP A 4 6.54 41.26 -4.17
N TRP A 5 6.33 41.39 -5.48
CA TRP A 5 5.78 40.37 -6.36
C TRP A 5 6.89 39.97 -7.34
N PRO A 6 7.34 38.71 -7.39
CA PRO A 6 8.11 38.25 -8.54
C PRO A 6 7.15 38.06 -9.69
N ALA A 7 7.21 38.98 -10.65
CA ALA A 7 6.50 38.92 -11.91
C ALA A 7 7.06 37.79 -12.77
N PHE A 8 6.36 36.65 -12.81
CA PHE A 8 6.39 35.70 -13.92
C PHE A 8 4.96 35.25 -14.22
N ALA A 9 4.15 36.20 -14.68
CA ALA A 9 2.91 35.90 -15.37
C ALA A 9 3.25 35.70 -16.85
N SER A 10 3.51 34.46 -17.25
CA SER A 10 3.35 34.11 -18.67
C SER A 10 1.85 34.13 -18.99
N SER A 11 1.51 34.66 -20.15
CA SER A 11 0.15 34.88 -20.66
C SER A 11 -0.80 33.67 -20.56
N SER A 12 -0.26 32.45 -20.44
CA SER A 12 -1.02 31.21 -20.28
C SER A 12 -1.82 31.06 -18.97
N ALA A 13 -1.50 31.84 -17.92
CA ALA A 13 -2.20 31.74 -16.64
C ALA A 13 -3.50 32.56 -16.58
N ILE A 14 -3.60 33.62 -17.39
CA ILE A 14 -4.77 34.53 -17.41
C ILE A 14 -5.87 34.00 -18.33
N ASP A 15 -5.50 33.30 -19.42
CA ASP A 15 -6.47 32.75 -20.36
C ASP A 15 -7.26 31.55 -19.81
N ALA A 16 -6.72 30.83 -18.81
CA ALA A 16 -7.41 29.69 -18.19
C ALA A 16 -8.56 30.09 -17.25
N VAL A 17 -8.64 31.37 -16.84
CA VAL A 17 -9.73 31.88 -15.98
C VAL A 17 -10.97 32.25 -16.82
N ARG A 18 -10.85 32.36 -18.15
CA ARG A 18 -11.96 32.78 -19.04
C ARG A 18 -12.91 31.67 -19.49
N CYS A 19 -12.62 30.40 -19.20
CA CYS A 19 -13.47 29.25 -19.60
C CYS A 19 -14.28 28.65 -18.43
N TRP A 20 -14.71 29.46 -17.46
CA TRP A 20 -15.61 29.02 -16.39
C TRP A 20 -16.99 29.69 -16.57
N PRO A 21 -18.10 28.95 -16.72
CA PRO A 21 -19.41 29.57 -16.84
C PRO A 21 -19.79 30.29 -15.53
N PRO A 22 -20.53 31.43 -15.56
CA PRO A 22 -20.60 32.38 -14.45
C PRO A 22 -21.54 31.98 -13.30
N GLU A 23 -21.98 30.73 -13.21
CA GLU A 23 -23.03 30.35 -12.27
C GLU A 23 -22.71 29.03 -11.59
N THR A 24 -22.05 29.10 -10.43
CA THR A 24 -22.29 28.22 -9.28
C THR A 24 -21.39 28.65 -8.12
N THR A 25 -21.96 29.49 -7.25
CA THR A 25 -21.41 29.83 -5.93
C THR A 25 -21.41 28.58 -5.03
N GLY A 26 -20.23 27.97 -4.88
CA GLY A 26 -19.91 27.05 -3.79
C GLY A 26 -18.50 27.38 -3.31
N LYS A 27 -18.35 27.84 -2.06
CA LYS A 27 -17.06 28.27 -1.51
C LYS A 27 -16.09 27.08 -1.43
N ILE A 28 -15.16 26.98 -2.37
CA ILE A 28 -13.95 26.15 -2.22
C ILE A 28 -13.10 26.81 -1.14
N CYS A 29 -12.70 26.08 -0.09
CA CYS A 29 -11.82 26.64 0.93
C CYS A 29 -10.40 26.80 0.35
N LYS A 30 -9.70 27.85 0.77
CA LYS A 30 -8.35 28.18 0.27
C LYS A 30 -7.36 27.03 0.46
N ALA A 31 -7.53 26.20 1.48
CA ALA A 31 -6.65 25.05 1.75
C ALA A 31 -6.85 23.91 0.74
N ASP A 32 -8.09 23.60 0.35
CA ASP A 32 -8.39 22.56 -0.64
C ASP A 32 -7.89 22.97 -2.03
N MET A 33 -8.06 24.24 -2.37
CA MET A 33 -7.54 24.78 -3.63
C MET A 33 -6.01 24.71 -3.67
N MET A 34 -5.32 25.03 -2.56
CA MET A 34 -3.86 24.94 -2.47
C MET A 34 -3.37 23.49 -2.54
N ARG A 35 -4.09 22.52 -1.96
CA ARG A 35 -3.76 21.08 -2.05
C ARG A 35 -3.93 20.54 -3.47
N ILE A 36 -5.02 20.91 -4.14
CA ILE A 36 -5.27 20.52 -5.54
C ILE A 36 -4.19 21.12 -6.46
N LEU A 37 -3.86 22.40 -6.27
CA LEU A 37 -2.82 23.08 -7.06
C LEU A 37 -1.42 22.52 -6.77
N ALA A 38 -1.09 22.19 -5.52
CA ALA A 38 0.18 21.56 -5.15
C ALA A 38 0.30 20.15 -5.76
N THR A 39 -0.77 19.37 -5.72
CA THR A 39 -0.83 18.03 -6.33
C THR A 39 -0.67 18.10 -7.85
N TRP A 40 -1.36 19.04 -8.50
CA TRP A 40 -1.23 19.28 -9.94
C TRP A 40 0.19 19.72 -10.33
N TRP A 41 0.82 20.58 -9.51
CA TRP A 41 2.19 21.06 -9.74
C TRP A 41 3.23 19.95 -9.56
N ILE A 42 3.07 19.07 -8.56
CA ILE A 42 3.95 17.92 -8.32
C ILE A 42 3.84 16.89 -9.45
N LEU A 43 2.62 16.59 -9.91
CA LEU A 43 2.39 15.56 -10.93
C LEU A 43 2.78 16.01 -12.34
N ARG A 44 2.67 17.31 -12.68
CA ARG A 44 3.06 17.84 -14.00
C ARG A 44 4.56 17.77 -14.29
N ARG A 45 5.40 17.60 -13.27
CA ARG A 45 6.87 17.44 -13.43
C ARG A 45 7.29 16.03 -13.86
N ASN A 46 6.41 15.04 -13.70
CA ASN A 46 6.60 13.68 -14.20
C ASN A 46 5.67 13.55 -15.43
N GLU A 47 6.17 13.13 -16.59
CA GLU A 47 5.48 13.12 -17.90
C GLU A 47 4.22 12.21 -17.99
N TYR A 48 3.20 12.44 -17.15
CA TYR A 48 1.96 11.67 -17.16
C TYR A 48 0.76 12.62 -17.13
N GLY A 49 -0.08 12.53 -18.16
CA GLY A 49 -1.24 13.40 -18.36
C GLY A 49 -2.29 13.27 -17.26
N VAL A 50 -2.79 14.41 -16.77
CA VAL A 50 -3.90 14.50 -15.81
C VAL A 50 -5.04 15.28 -16.46
N HIS A 51 -6.21 14.66 -16.59
CA HIS A 51 -7.44 15.36 -17.00
C HIS A 51 -8.28 15.69 -15.76
N ILE A 52 -8.51 16.97 -15.50
CA ILE A 52 -9.40 17.46 -14.44
C ILE A 52 -10.80 17.61 -15.05
N VAL A 53 -11.80 16.87 -14.55
CA VAL A 53 -13.20 17.03 -14.96
C VAL A 53 -14.03 17.54 -13.76
N SER A 54 -14.52 18.77 -13.92
CA SER A 54 -15.57 19.51 -13.19
C SER A 54 -15.95 19.15 -11.73
N CYS A 55 -16.01 20.21 -10.93
CA CYS A 55 -16.26 20.26 -9.49
C CYS A 55 -17.74 19.99 -9.12
N LYS A 56 -18.20 18.74 -9.21
CA LYS A 56 -19.30 18.19 -8.38
C LYS A 56 -19.39 16.67 -8.38
N THR A 57 -18.35 15.97 -8.82
CA THR A 57 -18.27 14.52 -8.80
C THR A 57 -16.86 14.16 -8.36
N LYS A 58 -16.73 13.11 -7.54
CA LYS A 58 -15.46 12.52 -7.07
C LYS A 58 -14.30 12.82 -8.04
N LEU A 59 -13.18 13.32 -7.52
CA LEU A 59 -11.91 13.40 -8.26
C LEU A 59 -11.54 11.98 -8.72
N TYR A 60 -11.92 11.64 -9.95
CA TYR A 60 -11.47 10.44 -10.63
C TYR A 60 -10.15 10.78 -11.29
N PHE A 61 -9.06 10.48 -10.58
CA PHE A 61 -7.74 10.45 -11.19
C PHE A 61 -7.77 9.31 -12.23
N GLY A 62 -7.71 9.69 -13.50
CA GLY A 62 -7.74 8.80 -14.65
C GLY A 62 -6.48 7.94 -14.76
N GLY A 63 -6.33 6.98 -13.86
CA GLY A 63 -5.70 5.71 -14.22
C GLY A 63 -6.83 4.79 -14.66
N ASN A 64 -6.68 4.08 -15.79
CA ASN A 64 -7.55 2.94 -16.09
C ASN A 64 -7.66 2.11 -14.81
N PHE A 65 -8.87 1.96 -14.25
CA PHE A 65 -9.11 1.00 -13.17
C PHE A 65 -8.87 -0.38 -13.77
N MET A 66 -7.61 -0.80 -13.78
CA MET A 66 -7.22 -2.13 -14.19
C MET A 66 -7.99 -3.08 -13.28
N GLN A 67 -8.84 -3.90 -13.88
CA GLN A 67 -9.69 -4.82 -13.15
C GLN A 67 -8.81 -5.69 -12.25
N ARG A 68 -9.13 -5.74 -10.94
CA ARG A 68 -8.39 -6.58 -10.00
C ARG A 68 -8.32 -8.02 -10.50
N VAL A 69 -7.15 -8.63 -10.35
CA VAL A 69 -6.93 -10.04 -10.67
C VAL A 69 -7.36 -10.88 -9.47
N ASN A 70 -8.40 -11.69 -9.65
CA ASN A 70 -8.84 -12.63 -8.62
C ASN A 70 -8.00 -13.91 -8.69
N LEU A 71 -7.28 -14.22 -7.63
CA LEU A 71 -6.44 -15.42 -7.49
C LEU A 71 -6.70 -16.06 -6.14
N ALA A 72 -7.00 -17.36 -6.12
CA ALA A 72 -7.00 -18.15 -4.89
C ALA A 72 -7.85 -17.55 -3.75
N SER A 73 -9.03 -17.01 -4.11
CA SER A 73 -10.00 -16.36 -3.21
C SER A 73 -9.65 -14.95 -2.71
N LEU A 74 -8.55 -14.34 -3.17
CA LEU A 74 -8.22 -12.94 -2.94
C LEU A 74 -8.19 -12.16 -4.27
N SER A 75 -8.30 -10.84 -4.17
CA SER A 75 -8.19 -9.92 -5.31
C SER A 75 -6.88 -9.15 -5.20
N PHE A 76 -6.19 -8.95 -6.32
CA PHE A 76 -4.90 -8.27 -6.40
C PHE A 76 -4.97 -7.12 -7.41
N ASP A 77 -4.44 -5.97 -7.03
CA ASP A 77 -4.29 -4.82 -7.90
C ASP A 77 -3.03 -5.02 -8.77
N PRO A 78 -3.15 -4.99 -10.12
CA PRO A 78 -2.04 -5.27 -11.03
C PRO A 78 -1.11 -4.07 -11.18
N LEU A 79 -0.41 -3.72 -10.09
CA LEU A 79 0.50 -2.59 -10.01
C LEU A 79 1.95 -3.05 -9.83
N ASN A 80 2.87 -2.32 -10.44
CA ASN A 80 4.29 -2.38 -10.07
C ASN A 80 4.60 -1.46 -8.87
N LEU A 81 5.84 -1.48 -8.38
CA LEU A 81 6.28 -0.77 -7.18
C LEU A 81 6.07 0.73 -7.34
N ASP A 82 6.47 1.31 -8.47
CA ASP A 82 6.34 2.74 -8.71
C ASP A 82 4.86 3.16 -8.77
N GLN A 83 4.02 2.38 -9.45
CA GLN A 83 2.58 2.58 -9.50
C GLN A 83 1.92 2.40 -8.12
N ALA A 84 2.36 1.42 -7.33
CA ALA A 84 1.87 1.19 -5.99
C ALA A 84 2.23 2.36 -5.05
N VAL A 85 3.48 2.82 -5.10
CA VAL A 85 3.97 3.99 -4.36
C VAL A 85 3.15 5.22 -4.75
N GLN A 86 3.01 5.50 -6.05
CA GLN A 86 2.20 6.60 -6.54
C GLN A 86 0.76 6.52 -6.02
N ARG A 87 0.15 5.33 -6.13
CA ARG A 87 -1.24 5.13 -5.69
C ARG A 87 -1.43 5.36 -4.20
N ILE A 88 -0.48 4.93 -3.38
CA ILE A 88 -0.52 5.12 -1.93
C ILE A 88 -0.33 6.60 -1.57
N ILE A 89 0.57 7.31 -2.26
CA ILE A 89 0.74 8.76 -2.09
C ILE A 89 -0.52 9.50 -2.49
N GLU A 90 -1.15 9.17 -3.62
CA GLU A 90 -2.43 9.76 -4.03
C GLU A 90 -3.51 9.53 -2.98
N LEU A 91 -3.62 8.30 -2.45
CA LEU A 91 -4.56 8.00 -1.38
C LEU A 91 -4.30 8.91 -0.19
N ALA A 92 -3.06 8.98 0.30
CA ALA A 92 -2.68 9.83 1.42
C ALA A 92 -3.01 11.32 1.17
N VAL A 93 -2.64 11.87 0.01
CA VAL A 93 -2.89 13.28 -0.34
C VAL A 93 -4.37 13.64 -0.42
N ILE A 94 -5.19 12.76 -1.02
CA ILE A 94 -6.63 13.00 -1.15
C ILE A 94 -7.26 13.19 0.23
N GLY A 95 -6.79 12.40 1.20
CA GLY A 95 -7.39 12.32 2.52
C GLY A 95 -8.78 11.68 2.47
N ALA A 96 -9.03 10.62 3.23
CA ALA A 96 -10.37 10.02 3.26
C ALA A 96 -11.16 10.39 4.51
N GLY A 97 -10.50 10.92 5.55
CA GLY A 97 -11.07 11.03 6.89
C GLY A 97 -11.17 9.70 7.64
N ASP A 98 -11.02 8.57 6.93
CA ASP A 98 -11.02 7.21 7.47
C ASP A 98 -9.72 6.46 7.11
N CYS A 99 -9.27 5.59 8.01
CA CYS A 99 -8.09 4.75 7.82
C CYS A 99 -8.30 3.70 6.73
N ARG A 100 -7.61 3.86 5.59
CA ARG A 100 -7.67 2.90 4.47
C ARG A 100 -6.56 1.86 4.55
N LEU A 101 -6.96 0.58 4.57
CA LEU A 101 -6.03 -0.55 4.66
C LEU A 101 -5.42 -0.91 3.29
N VAL A 102 -4.10 -1.02 3.23
CA VAL A 102 -3.34 -1.65 2.15
C VAL A 102 -2.72 -2.95 2.65
N VAL A 103 -2.85 -4.01 1.85
CA VAL A 103 -2.33 -5.33 2.17
C VAL A 103 -1.32 -5.80 1.13
N THR A 104 -0.34 -6.59 1.55
CA THR A 104 0.63 -7.24 0.66
C THR A 104 0.52 -8.77 0.76
N PRO A 105 -0.58 -9.40 0.27
CA PRO A 105 -0.79 -10.84 0.39
C PRO A 105 0.29 -11.67 -0.28
N ASN A 106 0.81 -12.63 0.47
CA ASN A 106 1.66 -13.73 0.00
C ASN A 106 0.90 -15.07 0.05
N VAL A 107 1.57 -16.16 -0.31
CA VAL A 107 1.00 -17.52 -0.30
C VAL A 107 0.42 -17.91 1.07
N ASP A 108 1.12 -17.61 2.16
CA ASP A 108 0.65 -17.91 3.51
C ASP A 108 -0.65 -17.13 3.81
N HIS A 109 -0.73 -15.86 3.41
CA HIS A 109 -1.92 -15.04 3.63
C HIS A 109 -3.12 -15.60 2.85
N VAL A 110 -2.91 -16.02 1.60
CA VAL A 110 -3.94 -16.69 0.78
C VAL A 110 -4.47 -17.94 1.48
N LEU A 111 -3.58 -18.83 1.93
CA LEU A 111 -3.98 -20.08 2.60
C LEU A 111 -4.76 -19.81 3.89
N ARG A 112 -4.37 -18.78 4.64
CA ARG A 112 -5.04 -18.39 5.88
C ARG A 112 -6.40 -17.76 5.64
N CYS A 113 -6.53 -16.88 4.64
CA CYS A 113 -7.81 -16.31 4.23
C CYS A 113 -8.79 -17.39 3.75
N ARG A 114 -8.30 -18.46 3.10
CA ARG A 114 -9.15 -19.60 2.72
C ARG A 114 -9.68 -20.39 3.92
N ARG A 115 -8.99 -20.35 5.06
CA ARG A 115 -9.39 -21.04 6.31
C ARG A 115 -10.17 -20.14 7.27
N SER A 116 -10.16 -18.82 7.07
CA SER A 116 -10.78 -17.84 7.95
C SER A 116 -11.59 -16.82 7.16
N SER A 117 -12.92 -16.92 7.25
CA SER A 117 -13.85 -16.00 6.60
C SER A 117 -13.71 -14.56 7.11
N SER A 118 -13.41 -14.39 8.40
CA SER A 118 -13.17 -13.09 9.03
C SER A 118 -11.91 -12.42 8.49
N LEU A 119 -10.80 -13.15 8.39
CA LEU A 119 -9.58 -12.62 7.80
C LEU A 119 -9.78 -12.30 6.31
N ALA A 120 -10.46 -13.17 5.56
CA ALA A 120 -10.77 -12.91 4.16
C ALA A 120 -11.64 -11.66 3.97
N ALA A 121 -12.54 -11.35 4.91
CA ALA A 121 -13.35 -10.13 4.86
C ALA A 121 -12.48 -8.87 4.99
N ILE A 122 -11.47 -8.88 5.88
CA ILE A 122 -10.50 -7.78 6.01
C ILE A 122 -9.76 -7.55 4.70
N TYR A 123 -9.24 -8.61 4.07
CA TYR A 123 -8.53 -8.50 2.80
C TYR A 123 -9.42 -8.03 1.65
N ARG A 124 -10.70 -8.45 1.61
CA ARG A 124 -11.68 -7.95 0.63
C ARG A 124 -11.97 -6.46 0.81
N GLY A 125 -11.96 -5.97 2.05
CA GLY A 125 -12.17 -4.56 2.38
C GLY A 125 -10.95 -3.66 2.12
N ALA A 126 -9.78 -4.22 1.80
CA ALA A 126 -8.58 -3.43 1.55
C ALA A 126 -8.72 -2.56 0.30
N VAL A 127 -8.30 -1.29 0.41
CA VAL A 127 -8.31 -0.32 -0.69
C VAL A 127 -7.30 -0.69 -1.77
N LEU A 128 -6.22 -1.37 -1.38
CA LEU A 128 -5.18 -1.83 -2.28
C LEU A 128 -4.61 -3.16 -1.78
N SER A 129 -4.42 -4.09 -2.71
CA SER A 129 -3.94 -5.45 -2.46
C SER A 129 -2.80 -5.78 -3.42
N LEU A 130 -1.57 -5.75 -2.90
CA LEU A 130 -0.34 -5.85 -3.69
C LEU A 130 0.26 -7.26 -3.57
N ALA A 131 0.73 -7.80 -4.68
CA ALA A 131 1.24 -9.17 -4.70
C ALA A 131 2.63 -9.31 -4.06
N ASP A 132 2.68 -9.92 -2.88
CA ASP A 132 3.93 -10.22 -2.18
C ASP A 132 4.34 -11.69 -2.42
N GLY A 133 5.05 -11.94 -3.49
CA GLY A 133 5.74 -13.20 -3.73
C GLY A 133 5.63 -13.69 -5.16
N MET A 134 6.72 -14.28 -5.65
CA MET A 134 6.77 -14.83 -7.00
C MET A 134 5.71 -15.91 -7.28
N PRO A 135 5.32 -16.80 -6.35
CA PRO A 135 4.27 -17.78 -6.63
C PRO A 135 2.92 -17.17 -7.01
N ILE A 136 2.56 -16.02 -6.43
CA ILE A 136 1.32 -15.29 -6.78
C ILE A 136 1.44 -14.73 -8.20
N VAL A 137 2.58 -14.11 -8.51
CA VAL A 137 2.87 -13.58 -9.84
C VAL A 137 2.85 -14.70 -10.89
N TRP A 138 3.46 -15.86 -10.62
CA TRP A 138 3.43 -17.01 -11.52
C TRP A 138 2.02 -17.54 -11.75
N LEU A 139 1.22 -17.71 -10.69
CA LEU A 139 -0.18 -18.14 -10.80
C LEU A 139 -0.99 -17.18 -11.69
N SER A 140 -0.79 -15.87 -11.53
CA SER A 140 -1.46 -14.86 -12.35
C SER A 140 -1.13 -14.99 -13.85
N ARG A 141 0.14 -15.28 -14.18
CA ARG A 141 0.61 -15.50 -15.55
C ARG A 141 0.00 -16.76 -16.14
N LEU A 142 -0.06 -17.85 -15.38
CA LEU A 142 -0.68 -19.11 -15.82
C LEU A 142 -2.18 -18.98 -16.11
N GLN A 143 -2.88 -18.08 -15.42
CA GLN A 143 -4.28 -17.76 -15.69
C GLN A 143 -4.50 -16.72 -16.80
N GLY A 144 -3.44 -16.28 -17.47
CA GLY A 144 -3.53 -15.29 -18.55
C GLY A 144 -3.89 -13.88 -18.09
N LYS A 145 -3.77 -13.59 -16.78
CA LYS A 145 -4.00 -12.26 -16.17
C LYS A 145 -2.76 -11.84 -15.39
N PRO A 146 -1.65 -11.51 -16.08
CA PRO A 146 -0.37 -11.32 -15.43
C PRO A 146 -0.37 -10.11 -14.51
N LEU A 147 -0.02 -10.33 -13.25
CA LEU A 147 0.45 -9.27 -12.37
C LEU A 147 1.82 -8.81 -12.86
N PRO A 148 2.08 -7.49 -12.91
CA PRO A 148 3.28 -6.95 -13.54
C PRO A 148 4.55 -7.39 -12.80
N GLU A 149 4.53 -7.30 -11.47
CA GLU A 149 5.66 -7.67 -10.63
C GLU A 149 5.25 -8.02 -9.20
N ARG A 150 6.25 -8.46 -8.43
CA ARG A 150 6.14 -8.66 -6.99
C ARG A 150 6.42 -7.33 -6.27
N VAL A 151 5.49 -6.92 -5.42
CA VAL A 151 5.62 -5.72 -4.58
C VAL A 151 5.58 -6.13 -3.10
N THR A 152 6.70 -5.97 -2.39
CA THR A 152 6.82 -6.37 -0.98
C THR A 152 6.78 -5.18 -0.04
N GLY A 153 6.38 -5.39 1.22
CA GLY A 153 6.47 -4.35 2.25
C GLY A 153 7.90 -3.82 2.45
N ALA A 154 8.92 -4.66 2.26
CA ALA A 154 10.33 -4.27 2.38
C ALA A 154 10.82 -3.40 1.20
N ASP A 155 10.17 -3.48 0.04
CA ASP A 155 10.40 -2.59 -1.10
C ASP A 155 9.59 -1.29 -0.98
N LEU A 156 8.34 -1.41 -0.53
CA LEU A 156 7.42 -0.28 -0.36
C LEU A 156 7.89 0.73 0.67
N LEU A 157 8.30 0.28 1.86
CA LEU A 157 8.62 1.18 2.97
C LEU A 157 9.72 2.22 2.63
N PRO A 158 10.91 1.83 2.11
CA PRO A 158 11.91 2.83 1.71
C PRO A 158 11.48 3.69 0.52
N ALA A 159 10.75 3.13 -0.46
CA ALA A 159 10.28 3.88 -1.62
C ALA A 159 9.22 4.94 -1.24
N LEU A 160 8.27 4.56 -0.38
CA LEU A 160 7.26 5.45 0.19
C LEU A 160 7.87 6.51 1.08
N ALA A 161 8.91 6.21 1.86
CA ALA A 161 9.60 7.22 2.66
C ALA A 161 10.17 8.35 1.78
N VAL A 162 10.82 8.01 0.67
CA VAL A 162 11.33 9.00 -0.29
C VAL A 162 10.19 9.78 -0.95
N ALA A 163 9.14 9.09 -1.39
CA ALA A 163 7.99 9.73 -2.04
C ALA A 163 7.20 10.64 -1.08
N ALA A 164 7.00 10.19 0.16
CA ALA A 164 6.33 10.94 1.22
C ALA A 164 7.10 12.22 1.56
N ALA A 165 8.43 12.14 1.71
CA ALA A 165 9.25 13.33 1.95
C ALA A 165 9.12 14.37 0.82
N ARG A 166 9.09 13.92 -0.45
CA ARG A 166 8.87 14.82 -1.61
C ARG A 166 7.47 15.43 -1.64
N ALA A 167 6.47 14.70 -1.18
CA ALA A 167 5.09 15.16 -1.08
C ALA A 167 4.78 15.91 0.23
N ASN A 168 5.78 16.13 1.11
CA ASN A 168 5.62 16.70 2.45
C ASN A 168 4.61 15.94 3.33
N LEU A 169 4.51 14.63 3.12
CA LEU A 169 3.72 13.71 3.92
C LEU A 169 4.56 13.12 5.06
N SER A 170 3.87 12.78 6.13
CA SER A 170 4.40 12.16 7.33
C SER A 170 4.13 10.66 7.34
N ILE A 171 5.06 9.91 7.94
CA ILE A 171 4.92 8.47 8.11
C ILE A 171 5.05 8.08 9.59
N PHE A 172 4.48 6.95 9.98
CA PHE A 172 4.64 6.41 11.33
C PHE A 172 4.98 4.93 11.27
N LEU A 173 5.99 4.52 12.04
CA LEU A 173 6.45 3.13 12.13
C LEU A 173 5.93 2.50 13.42
N PHE A 174 5.00 1.56 13.31
CA PHE A 174 4.35 0.91 14.45
C PHE A 174 4.73 -0.57 14.53
N GLY A 175 5.32 -0.98 15.66
CA GLY A 175 5.71 -2.37 15.93
C GLY A 175 7.17 -2.70 15.60
N GLY A 176 7.46 -4.00 15.47
CA GLY A 176 8.81 -4.54 15.43
C GLY A 176 9.42 -4.75 16.84
N PRO A 177 10.55 -5.46 16.94
CA PRO A 177 11.23 -5.66 18.22
C PRO A 177 11.75 -4.34 18.81
N PRO A 178 12.03 -4.27 20.12
CA PRO A 178 12.54 -3.07 20.78
C PRO A 178 13.69 -2.39 20.02
N GLY A 179 13.56 -1.08 19.79
CA GLY A 179 14.49 -0.25 19.03
C GLY A 179 14.48 -0.44 17.50
N ALA A 180 13.64 -1.32 16.93
CA ALA A 180 13.62 -1.55 15.47
C ALA A 180 12.99 -0.36 14.76
N ALA A 181 11.84 0.11 15.25
CA ALA A 181 11.13 1.22 14.65
C ALA A 181 11.95 2.53 14.73
N GLU A 182 12.64 2.77 15.85
CA GLU A 182 13.57 3.89 16.02
C GLU A 182 14.74 3.82 15.02
N ALA A 183 15.47 2.71 14.99
CA ALA A 183 16.58 2.54 14.06
C ALA A 183 16.13 2.63 12.60
N ALA A 184 14.93 2.12 12.27
CA ALA A 184 14.35 2.28 10.95
C ALA A 184 14.04 3.74 10.64
N ALA A 185 13.46 4.50 11.57
CA ALA A 185 13.18 5.93 11.38
C ALA A 185 14.47 6.71 11.07
N ASP A 186 15.56 6.45 11.79
CA ASP A 186 16.85 7.12 11.56
C ASP A 186 17.46 6.76 10.20
N GLN A 187 17.38 5.49 9.80
CA GLN A 187 17.82 5.04 8.47
C GLN A 187 16.99 5.63 7.34
N LEU A 188 15.70 5.91 7.56
CA LEU A 188 14.85 6.57 6.56
C LEU A 188 15.13 8.07 6.48
N ARG A 189 15.35 8.73 7.62
CA ARG A 189 15.75 10.16 7.66
C ARG A 189 17.08 10.40 6.95
N SER A 190 18.05 9.50 7.09
CA SER A 190 19.34 9.63 6.39
C SER A 190 19.21 9.54 4.86
N ARG A 191 18.18 8.83 4.36
CA ARG A 191 17.87 8.73 2.92
C ARG A 191 16.99 9.87 2.41
N ALA A 192 16.18 10.45 3.29
CA ALA A 192 15.25 11.53 2.96
C ALA A 192 15.18 12.51 4.14
N ALA A 193 16.09 13.50 4.16
CA ALA A 193 16.25 14.40 5.31
C ALA A 193 14.98 15.21 5.67
N ALA A 194 14.11 15.48 4.71
CA ALA A 194 12.84 16.19 4.93
C ALA A 194 11.70 15.28 5.43
N LEU A 195 11.94 13.98 5.63
CA LEU A 195 10.92 13.02 6.05
C LEU A 195 10.48 13.28 7.49
N LYS A 196 9.19 13.54 7.67
CA LYS A 196 8.53 13.51 8.97
C LYS A 196 8.20 12.07 9.31
N VAL A 197 8.91 11.50 10.29
CA VAL A 197 8.70 10.13 10.74
C VAL A 197 8.60 10.07 12.25
N GLY A 198 7.52 9.47 12.75
CA GLY A 198 7.40 9.01 14.13
C GLY A 198 7.45 7.49 14.21
N TYR A 199 7.55 6.97 15.43
CA TYR A 199 7.62 5.55 15.67
C TYR A 199 7.10 5.20 17.06
N TYR A 200 6.59 3.98 17.20
CA TYR A 200 6.28 3.40 18.49
C TYR A 200 6.29 1.87 18.39
N ALA A 201 6.96 1.21 19.33
CA ALA A 201 7.10 -0.24 19.37
C ALA A 201 6.51 -0.75 20.70
N PRO A 202 5.23 -1.16 20.72
CA PRO A 202 4.61 -1.67 21.94
C PRO A 202 5.24 -3.01 22.36
N PRO A 203 5.11 -3.40 23.64
CA PRO A 203 5.59 -4.69 24.13
C PRO A 203 4.89 -5.87 23.44
N TYR A 204 5.54 -7.04 23.44
CA TYR A 204 4.92 -8.24 22.89
C TYR A 204 3.64 -8.61 23.66
N GLY A 205 2.56 -8.89 22.93
CA GLY A 205 1.28 -9.27 23.53
C GLY A 205 0.35 -8.09 23.87
N PHE A 206 0.75 -6.86 23.55
CA PHE A 206 -0.07 -5.66 23.79
C PHE A 206 -1.45 -5.71 23.12
N GLU A 207 -1.66 -6.56 22.12
CA GLU A 207 -2.94 -6.64 21.39
C GLU A 207 -4.10 -7.09 22.30
N SER A 208 -3.78 -7.76 23.41
CA SER A 208 -4.71 -8.19 24.44
C SER A 208 -4.89 -7.17 25.58
N ASP A 209 -4.05 -6.14 25.64
CA ASP A 209 -4.04 -5.11 26.69
C ASP A 209 -4.74 -3.85 26.18
N LEU A 210 -5.93 -3.55 26.72
CA LEU A 210 -6.73 -2.42 26.25
C LEU A 210 -6.07 -1.07 26.52
N ASP A 211 -5.36 -0.92 27.64
CA ASP A 211 -4.70 0.34 27.99
C ASP A 211 -3.51 0.59 27.06
N GLU A 212 -2.73 -0.45 26.78
CA GLU A 212 -1.59 -0.33 25.86
C GLU A 212 -2.05 -0.10 24.41
N ASN A 213 -3.18 -0.69 23.98
CA ASN A 213 -3.79 -0.33 22.69
C ASN A 213 -4.23 1.14 22.66
N GLY A 214 -4.82 1.64 23.74
CA GLY A 214 -5.19 3.05 23.87
C GLY A 214 -3.99 3.98 23.76
N ARG A 215 -2.87 3.63 24.42
CA ARG A 215 -1.60 4.36 24.30
C ARG A 215 -1.04 4.30 22.89
N ALA A 216 -1.02 3.12 22.25
CA ALA A 216 -0.55 2.96 20.88
C ALA A 216 -1.32 3.87 19.91
N ILE A 217 -2.65 3.92 20.03
CA ILE A 217 -3.51 4.78 19.21
C ILE A 217 -3.24 6.26 19.51
N ALA A 218 -3.08 6.62 20.78
CA ALA A 218 -2.77 8.00 21.19
C ALA A 218 -1.43 8.48 20.61
N GLU A 219 -0.38 7.67 20.68
CA GLU A 219 0.94 7.96 20.11
C GLU A 219 0.87 8.15 18.58
N ILE A 220 0.17 7.26 17.88
CA ILE A 220 -0.05 7.38 16.43
C ILE A 220 -0.80 8.69 16.13
N ASN A 221 -1.90 8.94 16.83
CA ASN A 221 -2.77 10.09 16.59
C ASN A 221 -2.14 11.43 17.02
N ALA A 222 -1.15 11.42 17.91
CA ALA A 222 -0.42 12.63 18.29
C ALA A 222 0.38 13.21 17.11
N LEU A 223 0.97 12.34 16.27
CA LEU A 223 1.65 12.77 15.05
C LEU A 223 0.69 13.07 13.89
N LYS A 224 -0.49 12.44 13.88
CA LYS A 224 -1.46 12.45 12.77
C LYS A 224 -0.80 12.07 11.44
N PRO A 225 -0.18 10.88 11.35
CA PRO A 225 0.59 10.51 10.18
C PRO A 225 -0.32 10.29 8.97
N ASP A 226 0.15 10.71 7.80
CA ASP A 226 -0.54 10.44 6.54
C ASP A 226 -0.45 8.94 6.18
N ILE A 227 0.67 8.30 6.53
CA ILE A 227 0.94 6.88 6.23
C ILE A 227 1.42 6.13 7.47
N LEU A 228 0.67 5.11 7.90
CA LEU A 228 1.03 4.21 8.99
C LEU A 228 1.59 2.88 8.46
N PHE A 229 2.79 2.50 8.88
CA PHE A 229 3.39 1.19 8.64
C PHE A 229 3.28 0.32 9.88
N VAL A 230 2.63 -0.85 9.76
CA VAL A 230 2.40 -1.77 10.89
C VAL A 230 3.21 -3.05 10.69
N GLY A 231 4.16 -3.29 11.60
CA GLY A 231 5.09 -4.42 11.60
C GLY A 231 4.83 -5.43 12.74
N LEU A 232 3.58 -5.86 12.92
CA LEU A 232 3.20 -6.85 13.95
C LEU A 232 3.25 -8.30 13.45
N GLY A 233 3.40 -8.48 12.14
CA GLY A 233 3.30 -9.76 11.46
C GLY A 233 1.86 -10.13 11.12
N SER A 234 1.71 -10.90 10.04
CA SER A 234 0.40 -11.41 9.62
C SER A 234 -0.05 -12.57 10.52
N PRO A 235 -1.32 -12.61 10.97
CA PRO A 235 -2.45 -11.80 10.52
C PRO A 235 -2.71 -10.62 11.47
N LYS A 236 -1.85 -10.45 12.48
CA LYS A 236 -2.09 -9.59 13.64
C LYS A 236 -2.18 -8.15 13.19
N GLN A 237 -1.30 -7.73 12.29
CA GLN A 237 -1.31 -6.39 11.72
C GLN A 237 -2.62 -6.09 10.99
N GLU A 238 -3.14 -7.00 10.16
CA GLU A 238 -4.39 -6.75 9.42
C GLU A 238 -5.60 -6.73 10.36
N VAL A 239 -5.63 -7.63 11.33
CA VAL A 239 -6.70 -7.69 12.34
C VAL A 239 -6.66 -6.45 13.23
N TRP A 240 -5.48 -6.00 13.67
CA TRP A 240 -5.32 -4.84 14.53
C TRP A 240 -5.74 -3.56 13.80
N ILE A 241 -5.27 -3.35 12.56
CA ILE A 241 -5.67 -2.20 11.75
C ILE A 241 -7.19 -2.21 11.54
N ALA A 242 -7.77 -3.34 11.16
CA ALA A 242 -9.22 -3.42 10.93
C ALA A 242 -10.04 -3.17 12.19
N LYS A 243 -9.56 -3.62 13.36
CA LYS A 243 -10.21 -3.43 14.66
C LYS A 243 -10.25 -1.95 15.06
N TYR A 244 -9.15 -1.23 14.87
CA TYR A 244 -8.98 0.15 15.33
C TYR A 244 -9.06 1.20 14.21
N ALA A 245 -9.49 0.81 13.00
CA ALA A 245 -9.52 1.71 11.84
C ALA A 245 -10.30 3.01 12.08
N LYS A 246 -11.33 2.98 12.92
CA LYS A 246 -12.14 4.17 13.26
C LYS A 246 -11.48 5.09 14.29
N ASP A 247 -10.58 4.54 15.10
CA ASP A 247 -9.88 5.27 16.16
C ASP A 247 -8.55 5.85 15.65
N LEU A 248 -8.06 5.38 14.51
CA LEU A 248 -6.82 5.83 13.89
C LEU A 248 -7.04 7.07 13.01
N HIS A 249 -6.42 8.18 13.39
CA HIS A 249 -6.36 9.41 12.60
C HIS A 249 -5.23 9.34 11.57
N VAL A 250 -5.33 8.37 10.65
CA VAL A 250 -4.35 8.13 9.58
C VAL A 250 -5.08 7.95 8.25
N ASP A 251 -4.49 8.39 7.15
CA ASP A 251 -5.13 8.29 5.84
C ASP A 251 -4.95 6.92 5.18
N VAL A 252 -3.78 6.30 5.38
CA VAL A 252 -3.44 4.97 4.84
C VAL A 252 -2.67 4.17 5.89
N ALA A 253 -3.09 2.92 6.14
CA ALA A 253 -2.38 1.97 6.98
C ALA A 253 -1.94 0.74 6.17
N LEU A 254 -0.69 0.34 6.34
CA LEU A 254 -0.06 -0.76 5.59
C LEU A 254 0.50 -1.81 6.54
N GLY A 255 0.05 -3.05 6.40
CA GLY A 255 0.69 -4.19 7.04
C GLY A 255 1.97 -4.55 6.29
N VAL A 256 3.15 -4.40 6.93
CA VAL A 256 4.46 -4.61 6.27
C VAL A 256 5.34 -5.67 6.93
N GLY A 257 4.87 -6.31 8.00
CA GLY A 257 5.58 -7.39 8.68
C GLY A 257 7.02 -6.99 9.05
N ALA A 258 7.99 -7.80 8.60
CA ALA A 258 9.41 -7.59 8.91
C ALA A 258 10.08 -6.41 8.15
N ALA A 259 9.34 -5.64 7.35
CA ALA A 259 9.90 -4.50 6.61
C ALA A 259 10.59 -3.47 7.51
N ILE A 260 10.04 -3.24 8.73
CA ILE A 260 10.65 -2.34 9.71
C ILE A 260 12.03 -2.85 10.13
N GLU A 261 12.19 -4.16 10.38
CA GLU A 261 13.48 -4.76 10.73
C GLU A 261 14.50 -4.73 9.57
N PHE A 262 14.03 -4.86 8.32
CA PHE A 262 14.88 -4.67 7.14
C PHE A 262 15.33 -3.22 7.01
N ALA A 263 14.44 -2.25 7.24
CA ALA A 263 14.76 -0.83 7.21
C ALA A 263 15.73 -0.42 8.33
N ALA A 264 15.60 -1.03 9.51
CA ALA A 264 16.51 -0.89 10.65
C ALA A 264 17.90 -1.53 10.41
N GLY A 265 18.11 -2.23 9.28
CA GLY A 265 19.36 -2.94 8.99
C GLY A 265 19.59 -4.20 9.83
N ARG A 266 18.60 -4.63 10.61
CA ARG A 266 18.69 -5.80 11.49
C ARG A 266 18.55 -7.11 10.74
N LEU A 267 17.75 -7.10 9.67
CA LEU A 267 17.63 -8.22 8.74
C LEU A 267 18.31 -7.90 7.42
N LYS A 268 19.06 -8.87 6.88
CA LYS A 268 19.64 -8.79 5.55
C LYS A 268 18.74 -9.49 4.54
N ARG A 269 18.43 -8.83 3.43
CA ARG A 269 17.71 -9.45 2.30
C ARG A 269 18.60 -10.46 1.58
N ALA A 270 17.97 -11.38 0.85
CA ALA A 270 18.70 -12.24 -0.08
C ALA A 270 19.36 -11.41 -1.19
N PRO A 271 20.45 -11.87 -1.83
CA PRO A 271 21.01 -11.21 -3.01
C PRO A 271 19.98 -10.95 -4.11
N LYS A 272 20.13 -9.86 -4.89
CA LYS A 272 19.17 -9.46 -5.94
C LYS A 272 18.88 -10.57 -6.94
N TRP A 273 19.89 -11.35 -7.34
CA TRP A 273 19.68 -12.47 -8.26
C TRP A 273 18.73 -13.52 -7.67
N MET A 274 18.86 -13.87 -6.38
CA MET A 274 17.94 -14.80 -5.73
C MET A 274 16.52 -14.23 -5.64
N GLN A 275 16.39 -12.93 -5.35
CA GLN A 275 15.08 -12.27 -5.31
C GLN A 275 14.39 -12.31 -6.67
N ASN A 276 15.11 -11.97 -7.74
CA ASN A 276 14.60 -11.95 -9.11
C ASN A 276 14.18 -13.35 -9.60
N TRP A 277 14.88 -14.39 -9.15
CA TRP A 277 14.56 -15.79 -9.45
C TRP A 277 13.51 -16.38 -8.51
N GLY A 278 13.02 -15.62 -7.52
CA GLY A 278 12.05 -16.10 -6.55
C GLY A 278 12.60 -17.09 -5.52
N LEU A 279 13.93 -17.14 -5.32
CA LEU A 279 14.63 -18.02 -4.38
C LEU A 279 14.85 -17.39 -2.99
N GLU A 280 14.29 -16.20 -2.74
CA GLU A 280 14.42 -15.50 -1.46
C GLU A 280 13.94 -16.35 -0.27
N TRP A 281 12.95 -17.22 -0.48
CA TRP A 281 12.47 -18.14 0.55
C TRP A 281 13.53 -19.14 1.01
N ILE A 282 14.37 -19.66 0.11
CA ILE A 282 15.46 -20.59 0.44
C ILE A 282 16.45 -19.89 1.37
N TYR A 283 16.86 -18.68 0.98
CA TYR A 283 17.77 -17.87 1.80
C TYR A 283 17.21 -17.61 3.20
N ARG A 284 15.89 -17.35 3.31
CA ARG A 284 15.24 -17.13 4.60
C ARG A 284 15.19 -18.40 5.46
N ILE A 285 14.87 -19.57 4.89
CA ILE A 285 14.92 -20.85 5.61
C ILE A 285 16.32 -21.11 6.16
N LEU A 286 17.37 -20.90 5.36
CA LEU A 286 18.75 -21.11 5.80
C LEU A 286 19.16 -20.19 6.95
N LYS A 287 18.56 -19.00 7.05
CA LYS A 287 18.81 -18.04 8.13
C LYS A 287 18.00 -18.30 9.40
N ASP A 288 16.78 -18.80 9.26
CA ASP A 288 15.86 -19.03 10.38
C ASP A 288 15.04 -20.32 10.16
N PRO A 289 15.70 -21.49 10.23
CA PRO A 289 15.08 -22.75 9.84
C PRO A 289 13.96 -23.16 10.79
N ARG A 290 14.14 -22.95 12.11
CA ARG A 290 13.15 -23.34 13.12
C ARG A 290 11.81 -22.64 12.94
N ARG A 291 11.83 -21.33 12.64
CA ARG A 291 10.61 -20.55 12.47
C ARG A 291 9.98 -20.77 11.10
N LEU A 292 10.79 -20.84 10.04
CA LEU A 292 10.26 -20.78 8.67
C LEU A 292 10.01 -22.14 8.04
N PHE A 293 10.64 -23.22 8.50
CA PHE A 293 10.44 -24.55 7.94
C PHE A 293 8.97 -24.97 7.94
N TRP A 294 8.29 -24.88 9.09
CA TRP A 294 6.88 -25.23 9.21
C TRP A 294 5.96 -24.35 8.35
N ARG A 295 6.30 -23.06 8.20
CA ARG A 295 5.58 -22.13 7.34
C ARG A 295 5.70 -22.53 5.86
N TYR A 296 6.87 -22.95 5.40
CA TYR A 296 7.04 -23.36 4.01
C TYR A 296 6.49 -24.77 3.74
N ALA A 297 6.57 -25.67 4.72
CA ALA A 297 5.91 -26.98 4.64
C ALA A 297 4.38 -26.82 4.50
N SER A 298 3.75 -25.92 5.27
CA SER A 298 2.32 -25.65 5.12
C SER A 298 1.98 -24.97 3.79
N ASN A 299 2.90 -24.18 3.23
CA ASN A 299 2.75 -23.58 1.89
C ASN A 299 2.72 -24.62 0.75
N VAL A 300 3.13 -25.87 0.98
CA VAL A 300 2.94 -26.95 -0.02
C VAL A 300 1.45 -27.15 -0.34
N ALA A 301 0.55 -26.88 0.61
CA ALA A 301 -0.89 -26.88 0.38
C ALA A 301 -1.32 -25.86 -0.70
N PHE A 302 -0.51 -24.85 -0.99
CA PHE A 302 -0.75 -23.92 -2.09
C PHE A 302 -0.67 -24.59 -3.47
N LEU A 303 0.10 -25.67 -3.63
CA LEU A 303 0.12 -26.42 -4.88
C LEU A 303 -1.25 -26.99 -5.24
N VAL A 304 -1.98 -27.49 -4.24
CA VAL A 304 -3.37 -27.96 -4.41
C VAL A 304 -4.25 -26.80 -4.86
N VAL A 305 -4.09 -25.62 -4.24
CA VAL A 305 -4.82 -24.41 -4.64
C VAL A 305 -4.51 -24.00 -6.07
N ILE A 306 -3.24 -24.05 -6.50
CA ILE A 306 -2.85 -23.78 -7.89
C ILE A 306 -3.56 -24.75 -8.84
N ILE A 307 -3.56 -26.06 -8.54
CA ILE A 307 -4.21 -27.07 -9.37
C ILE A 307 -5.72 -26.81 -9.49
N ASP A 308 -6.39 -26.52 -8.38
CA ASP A 308 -7.83 -26.23 -8.37
C ASP A 308 -8.17 -24.95 -9.13
N GLU A 309 -7.37 -23.91 -8.98
CA GLU A 309 -7.47 -22.64 -9.71
C GLU A 309 -7.31 -22.85 -11.22
N LEU A 310 -6.32 -23.64 -11.65
CA LEU A 310 -6.11 -23.95 -13.07
C LEU A 310 -7.24 -24.81 -13.64
N ARG A 311 -7.77 -25.76 -12.88
CA ARG A 311 -8.95 -26.56 -13.27
C ARG A 311 -10.18 -25.67 -13.45
N GLN A 312 -10.42 -24.75 -12.54
CA GLN A 312 -11.54 -23.80 -12.64
C GLN A 312 -11.38 -22.86 -13.83
N PHE A 313 -10.18 -22.32 -14.05
CA PHE A 313 -9.87 -21.49 -15.20
C PHE A 313 -10.08 -22.23 -16.53
N ALA A 314 -9.59 -23.46 -16.63
CA ALA A 314 -9.82 -24.31 -17.81
C ALA A 314 -11.32 -24.52 -18.05
N ARG A 315 -12.10 -24.90 -17.02
CA ARG A 315 -13.56 -25.07 -17.14
C ARG A 315 -14.27 -23.80 -17.60
N GLN A 316 -13.88 -22.62 -17.10
CA GLN A 316 -14.45 -21.35 -17.53
C GLN A 316 -14.13 -21.05 -18.99
N LYS A 317 -12.89 -21.29 -19.43
CA LYS A 317 -12.45 -21.10 -20.82
C LYS A 317 -13.11 -22.08 -21.79
N PHE A 318 -13.38 -23.32 -21.35
CA PHE A 318 -14.16 -24.29 -22.12
C PHE A 318 -15.63 -23.88 -22.23
N ARG A 319 -16.26 -23.43 -21.13
CA ARG A 319 -17.65 -22.94 -21.14
C ARG A 319 -17.83 -21.70 -22.02
N SER A 320 -16.90 -20.74 -21.98
CA SER A 320 -16.98 -19.54 -22.83
C SER A 320 -16.75 -19.80 -24.32
N LYS A 321 -16.15 -20.94 -24.67
CA LYS A 321 -15.92 -21.37 -26.06
C LYS A 321 -17.04 -22.24 -26.63
N SER A 322 -17.98 -22.74 -25.83
CA SER A 322 -19.13 -23.49 -26.34
C SER A 322 -20.19 -22.49 -26.80
N PRO A 323 -20.44 -22.31 -28.12
CA PRO A 323 -21.58 -21.51 -28.56
C PRO A 323 -22.85 -22.21 -28.06
N ASN A 324 -23.88 -21.42 -27.71
CA ASN A 324 -25.22 -21.95 -27.45
C ASN A 324 -25.58 -22.94 -28.55
N LYS A 325 -25.59 -24.24 -28.24
CA LYS A 325 -26.36 -25.21 -28.99
C LYS A 325 -27.81 -24.98 -28.58
N THR A 326 -28.48 -24.16 -29.39
CA THR A 326 -29.95 -24.16 -29.52
C THR A 326 -30.47 -25.58 -29.64
#